data_AF-F8JXJ4-F1
#
_entry.id   AF-F8JXJ4-F1
#
_cell.length_a   1.000
_cell.length_b   1.000
_cell.length_c   1.000
_cell.angle_alpha   90.00
_cell.angle_beta   90.00
_cell.angle_gamma   90.00
#
_symmetry.space_group_name_H-M   'P 1'
#
loop_
_entity.id
_entity.type
_entity.pdbx_description
1 polymer ?
#
loop_
_entity_poly.entity_id
_entity_poly.type
_entity_poly.pdbx_seq_one_letter_code
_entity_poly.pdbx_strand_id
1 'polypeptide(L)'
;MPFTYDVRVYSIETRRDRPKPYRVRWVVGPQKHSKSYTVKAQADGRRSELMSALRKGEQFDVETGLPASELRALNGSVTWYEHTRAYVDRRWDRLPAKSRRNDADALATITPVLVKTTAGRPAPQVLRRALYSWAYNKSRWDKEPPAEVADALRWVEENSVAISTLEDPETLRTALDALSTLLDGSTAAGRTARRKRACLSDVLGLAVERRYFTVPVNPLTTVKWTAPKSTEEVDPASVANPRQVRELLEAVRAQGERGAHLEAFFGCLYYAAMRPAEAVGLKASQCHLPKHGWGHLTLRGGIVHAGHDWTDDNRAHQERHLKARAARDSRVVPIPPHFVSMLRWHVERYGAAPDGRLFRTNRGGVIQDTGYGEVWAEARSAALSPSEVASPLARRPYDLRCAGVSFWLFSGVDPMEVARRAGHSVAVLLRVYAKVLAQAQDRANRQIEAGLREWHSEGVSPGGHLGDTR
;
A
#
# COMPACT_ATOMS: atom_id res chain seq x y z
N MET A 1 21.09 25.06 -6.18
CA MET A 1 22.06 25.34 -7.25
C MET A 1 23.03 24.16 -7.35
N PRO A 2 22.80 23.20 -8.26
CA PRO A 2 23.80 22.21 -8.63
C PRO A 2 24.25 22.45 -10.08
N PHE A 3 25.52 22.17 -10.37
CA PHE A 3 26.22 22.43 -11.64
C PHE A 3 26.51 23.90 -11.99
N THR A 4 27.77 24.20 -12.31
CA THR A 4 28.24 25.53 -12.76
C THR A 4 29.37 25.40 -13.79
N TYR A 5 29.55 26.43 -14.60
CA TYR A 5 30.70 26.61 -15.49
C TYR A 5 31.86 27.36 -14.82
N ASP A 6 31.64 27.97 -13.65
CA ASP A 6 32.68 28.68 -12.91
C ASP A 6 33.64 27.70 -12.25
N VAL A 7 34.69 27.31 -12.98
CA VAL A 7 35.68 26.33 -12.55
C VAL A 7 37.09 26.85 -12.80
N ARG A 8 37.94 26.78 -11.78
CA ARG A 8 39.36 27.16 -11.87
C ARG A 8 40.24 26.01 -11.41
N VAL A 9 41.04 25.45 -12.32
CA VAL A 9 42.01 24.39 -12.03
C VAL A 9 43.40 24.99 -11.88
N TYR A 10 44.05 24.76 -10.74
CA TYR A 10 45.37 25.33 -10.43
C TYR A 10 46.52 24.45 -10.94
N SER A 11 47.73 24.99 -10.90
CA SER A 11 48.96 24.20 -11.06
C SER A 11 49.14 23.21 -9.93
N ILE A 12 49.87 22.12 -10.20
CA ILE A 12 50.18 21.09 -9.20
C ILE A 12 51.07 21.71 -8.12
N GLU A 13 50.64 21.60 -6.88
CA GLU A 13 51.40 22.06 -5.72
C GLU A 13 52.24 20.90 -5.16
N THR A 14 53.51 21.16 -4.85
CA THR A 14 54.44 20.14 -4.31
C THR A 14 54.69 20.40 -2.81
N ARG A 15 54.33 19.44 -1.97
CA ARG A 15 54.47 19.47 -0.50
C ARG A 15 55.39 18.33 -0.05
N ARG A 16 56.70 18.58 -0.05
CA ARG A 16 57.75 17.56 0.18
C ARG A 16 57.67 16.92 1.57
N ASP A 17 57.00 17.57 2.51
CA ASP A 17 56.74 17.13 3.89
C ASP A 17 55.62 16.08 4.02
N ARG A 18 54.94 15.71 2.92
CA ARG A 18 53.75 14.83 2.96
C ARG A 18 53.96 13.52 2.20
N PRO A 19 53.37 12.39 2.67
CA PRO A 19 53.41 11.10 1.97
C PRO A 19 52.88 11.14 0.53
N LYS A 20 51.95 12.05 0.24
CA LYS A 20 51.40 12.32 -1.10
C LYS A 20 51.75 13.77 -1.50
N PRO A 21 52.99 14.02 -1.96
CA PRO A 21 53.53 15.38 -2.07
C PRO A 21 52.87 16.18 -3.20
N TYR A 22 52.30 15.53 -4.22
CA TYR A 22 51.74 16.23 -5.38
C TYR A 22 50.23 16.44 -5.22
N ARG A 23 49.81 17.70 -5.01
CA ARG A 23 48.40 18.06 -4.80
C ARG A 23 47.84 18.81 -6.01
N VAL A 24 46.75 18.30 -6.57
CA VAL A 24 45.91 19.01 -7.54
C VAL A 24 44.83 19.77 -6.76
N ARG A 25 44.64 21.06 -7.08
CA ARG A 25 43.61 21.91 -6.48
C ARG A 25 42.75 22.50 -7.59
N TRP A 26 41.45 22.59 -7.33
CA TRP A 26 40.53 23.29 -8.20
C TRP A 26 39.38 23.88 -7.39
N VAL A 27 38.70 24.85 -7.96
CA VAL A 27 37.55 25.54 -7.36
C VAL A 27 36.38 25.42 -8.30
N VAL A 28 35.20 25.12 -7.76
CA VAL A 28 33.92 25.06 -8.49
C VAL A 28 32.94 25.98 -7.79
N GLY A 29 32.61 27.11 -8.40
CA GLY A 29 31.91 28.21 -7.74
C GLY A 29 32.60 28.61 -6.43
N PRO A 30 31.92 28.59 -5.26
CA PRO A 30 32.55 28.95 -3.99
C PRO A 30 33.36 27.82 -3.33
N GLN A 31 33.25 26.57 -3.81
CA GLN A 31 33.81 25.40 -3.13
C GLN A 31 35.22 25.05 -3.61
N LYS A 32 36.12 24.81 -2.66
CA LYS A 32 37.53 24.43 -2.91
C LYS A 32 37.68 22.92 -2.82
N HIS A 33 38.26 22.32 -3.85
CA HIS A 33 38.48 20.89 -3.98
C HIS A 33 39.97 20.58 -4.15
N SER A 34 40.42 19.43 -3.63
CA SER A 34 41.79 18.99 -3.82
C SER A 34 41.96 17.49 -3.72
N LYS A 35 42.94 16.95 -4.46
CA LYS A 35 43.32 15.53 -4.40
C LYS A 35 44.85 15.41 -4.44
N SER A 36 45.40 14.56 -3.57
CA SER A 36 46.85 14.39 -3.40
C SER A 36 47.31 13.02 -3.90
N TYR A 37 48.48 12.99 -4.51
CA TYR A 37 49.07 11.83 -5.17
C TYR A 37 50.52 11.61 -4.71
N THR A 38 50.95 10.34 -4.71
CA THR A 38 52.34 9.94 -4.46
C THR A 38 53.26 10.27 -5.64
N VAL A 39 52.74 10.15 -6.87
CA VAL A 39 53.52 10.33 -8.10
C VAL A 39 53.05 11.56 -8.88
N LYS A 40 54.00 12.40 -9.33
CA LYS A 40 53.69 13.65 -10.06
C LYS A 40 52.88 13.40 -11.33
N ALA A 41 53.22 12.33 -12.06
CA ALA A 41 52.51 11.94 -13.29
C ALA A 41 51.02 11.66 -13.05
N GLN A 42 50.64 11.05 -11.92
CA GLN A 42 49.23 10.81 -11.58
C GLN A 42 48.48 12.11 -11.28
N ALA A 43 49.13 13.05 -10.59
CA ALA A 43 48.57 14.38 -10.36
C ALA A 43 48.39 15.16 -11.68
N ASP A 44 49.34 15.03 -12.60
CA ASP A 44 49.26 15.68 -13.92
C ASP A 44 48.20 15.07 -14.83
N GLY A 45 48.04 13.75 -14.79
CA GLY A 45 46.93 13.04 -15.43
C GLY A 45 45.58 13.55 -14.95
N ARG A 46 45.36 13.60 -13.62
CA ARG A 46 44.10 14.12 -13.07
C ARG A 46 43.85 15.58 -13.43
N ARG A 47 44.88 16.42 -13.36
CA ARG A 47 44.77 17.83 -13.75
C ARG A 47 44.35 17.94 -15.23
N SER A 48 44.92 17.11 -16.09
CA SER A 48 44.61 17.07 -17.52
C SER A 48 43.18 16.60 -17.82
N GLU A 49 42.65 15.65 -17.05
CA GLU A 49 41.24 15.23 -17.13
C GLU A 49 40.28 16.39 -16.81
N LEU A 50 40.51 17.07 -15.68
CA LEU A 50 39.71 18.24 -15.27
C LEU A 50 39.77 19.36 -16.30
N MET A 51 40.96 19.66 -16.83
CA MET A 51 41.15 20.64 -17.89
C MET A 51 40.44 20.24 -19.19
N SER A 52 40.42 18.94 -19.52
CA SER A 52 39.74 18.43 -20.71
C SER A 52 38.22 18.55 -20.61
N ALA A 53 37.64 18.27 -19.44
CA ALA A 53 36.21 18.48 -19.20
C ALA A 53 35.83 19.97 -19.31
N LEU A 54 36.66 20.87 -18.78
CA LEU A 54 36.54 22.32 -18.95
C LEU A 54 36.54 22.73 -20.43
N ARG A 55 37.50 22.21 -21.21
CA ARG A 55 37.61 22.49 -22.66
C ARG A 55 36.41 21.98 -23.47
N LYS A 56 35.78 20.89 -23.02
CA LYS A 56 34.56 20.33 -23.62
C LYS A 56 33.30 21.12 -23.22
N GLY A 57 33.41 22.15 -22.39
CA GLY A 57 32.28 22.92 -21.91
C GLY A 57 31.38 22.11 -20.97
N GLU A 58 31.95 21.23 -20.15
CA GLU A 58 31.18 20.49 -19.15
C GLU A 58 30.94 21.35 -17.90
N GLN A 59 29.74 21.25 -17.34
CA GLN A 59 29.46 21.82 -16.02
C GLN A 59 30.04 20.93 -14.92
N PHE A 60 30.40 21.53 -13.79
CA PHE A 60 30.93 20.83 -12.63
C PHE A 60 29.96 20.96 -11.46
N ASP A 61 29.75 19.87 -10.74
CA ASP A 61 28.95 19.89 -9.53
C ASP A 61 29.72 20.60 -8.41
N VAL A 62 29.08 21.60 -7.80
CA VAL A 62 29.70 22.49 -6.80
C VAL A 62 30.11 21.71 -5.54
N GLU A 63 29.30 20.73 -5.14
CA GLU A 63 29.45 19.97 -3.89
C GLU A 63 30.58 18.93 -3.99
N THR A 64 30.64 18.19 -5.09
CA THR A 64 31.64 17.13 -5.31
C THR A 64 32.89 17.61 -6.03
N GLY A 65 32.79 18.73 -6.74
CA GLY A 65 33.87 19.26 -7.57
C GLY A 65 34.12 18.46 -8.85
N LEU A 66 33.26 17.52 -9.22
CA LEU A 66 33.47 16.63 -10.36
C LEU A 66 32.78 17.16 -11.64
N PRO A 67 33.36 16.91 -12.82
CA PRO A 67 32.67 17.11 -14.09
C PRO A 67 31.36 16.33 -14.17
N ALA A 68 30.37 16.86 -14.88
CA ALA A 68 29.09 16.20 -15.09
C ALA A 68 29.23 14.80 -15.74
N SER A 69 30.18 14.58 -16.65
CA SER A 69 30.43 13.23 -17.20
C SER A 69 30.98 12.24 -16.19
N GLU A 70 31.93 12.65 -15.34
CA GLU A 70 32.52 11.80 -14.32
C GLU A 70 31.52 11.48 -13.21
N LEU A 71 30.74 12.47 -12.78
CA LEU A 71 29.67 12.24 -11.81
C LEU A 71 28.59 11.30 -12.40
N ARG A 72 28.28 11.43 -13.70
CA ARG A 72 27.40 10.47 -14.41
C ARG A 72 27.99 9.07 -14.47
N ALA A 73 29.29 8.92 -14.71
CA ALA A 73 29.93 7.60 -14.73
C ALA A 73 29.92 6.95 -13.34
N LEU A 74 30.18 7.74 -12.29
CA LEU A 74 30.10 7.28 -10.90
C LEU A 74 28.67 6.90 -10.52
N ASN A 75 27.68 7.73 -10.85
CA ASN A 75 26.28 7.48 -10.53
C ASN A 75 25.66 6.36 -11.41
N GLY A 76 26.12 6.23 -12.65
CA GLY A 76 25.73 5.16 -13.58
C GLY A 76 26.33 3.80 -13.25
N SER A 77 27.21 3.71 -12.25
CA SER A 77 27.71 2.41 -11.76
C SER A 77 26.69 1.70 -10.85
N VAL A 78 25.76 2.45 -10.23
CA VAL A 78 24.77 1.87 -9.33
C VAL A 78 23.75 1.08 -10.13
N THR A 79 23.66 -0.22 -9.83
CA THR A 79 22.70 -1.11 -10.49
C THR A 79 21.29 -0.91 -9.92
N TRP A 80 20.28 -1.28 -10.70
CA TRP A 80 18.89 -1.35 -10.26
C TRP A 80 18.75 -2.22 -9.00
N TYR A 81 19.45 -3.35 -8.95
CA TYR A 81 19.42 -4.26 -7.79
C TYR A 81 20.00 -3.60 -6.52
N GLU A 82 21.18 -2.97 -6.60
CA GLU A 82 21.76 -2.26 -5.46
C GLU A 82 20.86 -1.11 -4.99
N HIS A 83 20.36 -0.30 -5.93
CA HIS A 83 19.47 0.83 -5.63
C HIS A 83 18.19 0.38 -4.93
N THR A 84 17.58 -0.70 -5.39
CA THR A 84 16.33 -1.23 -4.81
C THR A 84 16.54 -1.90 -3.46
N ARG A 85 17.69 -2.53 -3.22
CA ARG A 85 18.07 -2.95 -1.86
C ARG A 85 18.23 -1.75 -0.92
N ALA A 86 18.91 -0.69 -1.35
CA ALA A 86 19.03 0.54 -0.57
C ALA A 86 17.67 1.22 -0.30
N TYR A 87 16.74 1.17 -1.27
CA TYR A 87 15.36 1.62 -1.11
C TYR A 87 14.63 0.83 -0.01
N VAL A 88 14.74 -0.50 -0.02
CA VAL A 88 14.14 -1.38 1.00
C VAL A 88 14.73 -1.05 2.37
N ASP A 89 16.06 -0.95 2.48
CA ASP A 89 16.74 -0.66 3.75
C ASP A 89 16.26 0.66 4.38
N ARG A 90 16.22 1.74 3.59
CA ARG A 90 15.80 3.07 4.06
C ARG A 90 14.37 3.10 4.62
N ARG A 91 13.48 2.24 4.10
CA ARG A 91 12.04 2.28 4.41
C ARG A 91 11.61 1.20 5.38
N TRP A 92 12.34 0.09 5.50
CA TRP A 92 11.91 -1.11 6.21
C TRP A 92 11.35 -0.81 7.60
N ASP A 93 12.11 -0.09 8.42
CA ASP A 93 11.80 0.17 9.84
C ASP A 93 10.61 1.12 10.01
N ARG A 94 10.27 1.90 8.98
CA ARG A 94 9.14 2.84 8.99
C ARG A 94 7.87 2.25 8.38
N LEU A 95 7.98 1.17 7.61
CA LEU A 95 6.86 0.58 6.90
C LEU A 95 6.13 -0.45 7.76
N PRO A 96 4.78 -0.48 7.73
CA PRO A 96 4.03 -1.61 8.26
C PRO A 96 4.38 -2.91 7.53
N ALA A 97 4.24 -4.05 8.22
CA ALA A 97 4.63 -5.36 7.70
C ALA A 97 3.99 -5.70 6.34
N LYS A 98 2.69 -5.37 6.18
CA LYS A 98 1.98 -5.55 4.90
C LYS A 98 2.54 -4.69 3.77
N SER A 99 3.03 -3.49 4.07
CA SER A 99 3.65 -2.61 3.09
C SER A 99 5.02 -3.13 2.66
N ARG A 100 5.84 -3.64 3.60
CA ARG A 100 7.12 -4.30 3.28
C ARG A 100 6.91 -5.44 2.27
N ARG A 101 5.92 -6.30 2.54
CA ARG A 101 5.53 -7.39 1.64
C ARG A 101 5.08 -6.90 0.26
N ASN A 102 4.35 -5.78 0.21
CA ASN A 102 3.86 -5.20 -1.04
C ASN A 102 5.01 -4.63 -1.89
N ASP A 103 5.97 -3.96 -1.26
CA ASP A 103 7.15 -3.40 -1.92
C ASP A 103 8.02 -4.55 -2.45
N ALA A 104 8.28 -5.59 -1.64
CA ALA A 104 9.00 -6.78 -2.08
C ALA A 104 8.32 -7.48 -3.26
N ASP A 105 6.98 -7.59 -3.27
CA ASP A 105 6.26 -8.16 -4.40
C ASP A 105 6.41 -7.34 -5.68
N ALA A 106 6.35 -6.00 -5.58
CA ALA A 106 6.58 -5.13 -6.72
C ALA A 106 8.00 -5.27 -7.26
N LEU A 107 9.01 -5.17 -6.40
CA LEU A 107 10.42 -5.24 -6.78
C LEU A 107 10.81 -6.60 -7.35
N ALA A 108 10.31 -7.70 -6.76
CA ALA A 108 10.53 -9.04 -7.27
C ALA A 108 9.82 -9.33 -8.60
N THR A 109 8.85 -8.49 -8.99
CA THR A 109 8.21 -8.54 -10.31
C THR A 109 9.03 -7.80 -11.36
N ILE A 110 9.59 -6.64 -11.00
CA ILE A 110 10.30 -5.75 -11.94
C ILE A 110 11.74 -6.21 -12.18
N THR A 111 12.44 -6.64 -11.13
CA THR A 111 13.88 -6.92 -11.20
C THR A 111 14.27 -7.95 -12.26
N PRO A 112 13.53 -9.05 -12.48
CA PRO A 112 13.88 -10.04 -13.51
C PRO A 112 13.92 -9.51 -14.94
N VAL A 113 13.25 -8.39 -15.23
CA VAL A 113 13.22 -7.77 -16.57
C VAL A 113 14.22 -6.62 -16.71
N LEU A 114 14.84 -6.17 -15.61
CA LEU A 114 15.85 -5.11 -15.59
C LEU A 114 17.26 -5.69 -15.44
N VAL A 115 17.62 -6.53 -16.42
CA VAL A 115 18.90 -7.23 -16.49
C VAL A 115 19.53 -7.07 -17.88
N LYS A 116 20.86 -7.09 -17.94
CA LYS A 116 21.70 -6.94 -19.13
C LYS A 116 21.59 -8.16 -20.07
N THR A 117 21.29 -9.34 -19.53
CA THR A 117 21.20 -10.60 -20.28
C THR A 117 20.20 -11.58 -19.67
N THR A 118 19.71 -12.51 -20.49
CA THR A 118 18.89 -13.65 -20.07
C THR A 118 19.69 -14.95 -19.99
N ALA A 119 20.94 -14.94 -20.45
CA ALA A 119 21.82 -16.10 -20.39
C ALA A 119 22.11 -16.49 -18.93
N GLY A 120 22.03 -17.79 -18.63
CA GLY A 120 22.24 -18.30 -17.27
C GLY A 120 21.15 -17.89 -16.26
N ARG A 121 20.04 -17.30 -16.71
CA ARG A 121 18.95 -16.87 -15.81
C ARG A 121 18.39 -18.07 -15.03
N PRO A 122 18.30 -17.99 -13.69
CA PRO A 122 17.65 -19.02 -12.88
C PRO A 122 16.19 -19.22 -13.25
N ALA A 123 15.63 -20.39 -12.91
CA ALA A 123 14.22 -20.68 -13.17
C ALA A 123 13.30 -19.58 -12.57
N PRO A 124 12.21 -19.17 -13.26
CA PRO A 124 11.39 -18.03 -12.84
C PRO A 124 10.89 -18.10 -11.39
N GLN A 125 10.50 -19.29 -10.92
CA GLN A 125 10.03 -19.49 -9.54
C GLN A 125 11.18 -19.33 -8.52
N VAL A 126 12.38 -19.83 -8.84
CA VAL A 126 13.57 -19.70 -7.98
C VAL A 126 13.98 -18.23 -7.88
N LEU A 127 14.10 -17.54 -9.01
CA LEU A 127 14.43 -16.12 -9.07
C LEU A 127 13.40 -15.27 -8.32
N ARG A 128 12.10 -15.55 -8.52
CA ARG A 128 11.01 -14.84 -7.83
C ARG A 128 11.04 -15.07 -6.32
N ARG A 129 11.36 -16.29 -5.87
CA ARG A 129 11.51 -16.65 -4.44
C ARG A 129 12.74 -15.97 -3.82
N ALA A 130 13.87 -15.99 -4.52
CA ALA A 130 15.11 -15.36 -4.10
C ALA A 130 14.92 -13.84 -3.90
N LEU A 131 14.35 -13.16 -4.89
CA LEU A 131 14.12 -11.71 -4.80
C LEU A 131 13.14 -11.34 -3.68
N TYR A 132 11.98 -11.99 -3.61
CA TYR A 132 10.92 -11.58 -2.67
C TYR A 132 11.14 -12.03 -1.24
N SER A 133 11.66 -13.25 -1.05
CA SER A 133 11.79 -13.82 0.29
C SER A 133 13.13 -13.50 0.92
N TRP A 134 14.15 -13.11 0.14
CA TRP A 134 15.50 -12.85 0.62
C TRP A 134 15.98 -11.45 0.28
N ALA A 135 16.15 -11.10 -1.01
CA ALA A 135 16.73 -9.80 -1.37
C ALA A 135 15.92 -8.61 -0.85
N TYR A 136 14.59 -8.66 -0.97
CA TYR A 136 13.67 -7.60 -0.54
C TYR A 136 13.00 -7.88 0.81
N ASN A 137 13.54 -8.82 1.59
CA ASN A 137 13.16 -9.05 2.97
C ASN A 137 14.35 -8.79 3.90
N LYS A 138 14.44 -7.57 4.44
CA LYS A 138 15.56 -7.16 5.30
C LYS A 138 15.70 -8.05 6.55
N SER A 139 14.62 -8.64 7.05
CA SER A 139 14.67 -9.54 8.23
C SER A 139 15.49 -10.82 8.01
N ARG A 140 15.85 -11.13 6.75
CA ARG A 140 16.66 -12.28 6.38
C ARG A 140 18.05 -11.93 5.87
N TRP A 141 18.45 -10.65 5.89
CA TRP A 141 19.76 -10.25 5.35
C TRP A 141 20.93 -10.78 6.17
N ASP A 142 20.73 -11.00 7.47
CA ASP A 142 21.75 -11.60 8.36
C ASP A 142 21.69 -13.14 8.39
N LYS A 143 20.90 -13.76 7.51
CA LYS A 143 20.73 -15.22 7.45
C LYS A 143 21.33 -15.78 6.17
N GLU A 144 21.92 -16.97 6.26
CA GLU A 144 22.45 -17.66 5.09
C GLU A 144 21.32 -18.18 4.19
N PRO A 145 21.27 -17.78 2.89
CA PRO A 145 20.33 -18.32 1.93
C PRO A 145 20.65 -19.77 1.54
N PRO A 146 19.65 -20.60 1.20
CA PRO A 146 19.88 -21.85 0.49
C PRO A 146 20.72 -21.62 -0.77
N ALA A 147 21.57 -22.58 -1.15
CA ALA A 147 22.50 -22.44 -2.28
C ALA A 147 21.81 -21.97 -3.58
N GLU A 148 20.68 -22.58 -3.93
CA GLU A 148 19.87 -22.19 -5.10
C GLU A 148 19.39 -20.71 -5.07
N VAL A 149 19.16 -20.16 -3.89
CA VAL A 149 18.80 -18.76 -3.70
C VAL A 149 20.04 -17.89 -3.79
N ALA A 150 21.14 -18.29 -3.15
CA ALA A 150 22.41 -17.56 -3.18
C ALA A 150 22.89 -17.35 -4.63
N ASP A 151 22.86 -18.41 -5.43
CA ASP A 151 23.27 -18.37 -6.83
C ASP A 151 22.34 -17.50 -7.68
N ALA A 152 21.03 -17.56 -7.41
CA ALA A 152 20.08 -16.69 -8.09
C ALA A 152 20.29 -15.20 -7.76
N LEU A 153 20.63 -14.87 -6.51
CA LEU A 153 20.92 -13.50 -6.10
C LEU A 153 22.24 -12.99 -6.70
N ARG A 154 23.28 -13.84 -6.72
CA ARG A 154 24.56 -13.53 -7.36
C ARG A 154 24.38 -13.23 -8.85
N TRP A 155 23.59 -14.05 -9.55
CA TRP A 155 23.26 -13.83 -10.95
C TRP A 155 22.56 -12.47 -11.16
N VAL A 156 21.61 -12.09 -10.28
CA VAL A 156 20.96 -10.77 -10.38
C VAL A 156 21.94 -9.64 -10.16
N GLU A 157 22.83 -9.74 -9.17
CA GLU A 157 23.82 -8.72 -8.84
C GLU A 157 24.77 -8.45 -10.01
N GLU A 158 25.27 -9.49 -10.67
CA GLU A 158 26.15 -9.38 -11.83
C GLU A 158 25.43 -8.82 -13.07
N ASN A 159 24.16 -9.20 -13.25
CA ASN A 159 23.43 -8.95 -14.49
C ASN A 159 22.45 -7.77 -14.40
N SER A 160 22.26 -7.12 -13.27
CA SER A 160 21.33 -5.98 -13.16
C SER A 160 21.81 -4.78 -13.99
N VAL A 161 20.88 -4.10 -14.68
CA VAL A 161 21.18 -2.86 -15.44
C VAL A 161 21.50 -1.71 -14.49
N ALA A 162 22.20 -0.68 -14.99
CA ALA A 162 22.40 0.57 -14.24
C ALA A 162 21.06 1.28 -14.03
N ILE A 163 20.85 1.90 -12.85
CA ILE A 163 19.62 2.64 -12.58
C ILE A 163 19.39 3.77 -13.60
N SER A 164 20.46 4.39 -14.09
CA SER A 164 20.42 5.45 -15.10
C SER A 164 19.81 5.00 -16.44
N THR A 165 19.81 3.71 -16.76
CA THR A 165 19.17 3.23 -18.01
C THR A 165 17.66 3.38 -17.97
N LEU A 166 17.04 3.60 -16.80
CA LEU A 166 15.60 3.86 -16.69
C LEU A 166 15.21 5.28 -17.11
N GLU A 167 16.17 6.15 -17.49
CA GLU A 167 15.87 7.38 -18.24
C GLU A 167 15.37 7.07 -19.66
N ASP A 168 15.77 5.92 -20.22
CA ASP A 168 15.31 5.46 -21.52
C ASP A 168 13.84 4.98 -21.44
N PRO A 169 12.92 5.56 -22.23
CA PRO A 169 11.51 5.20 -22.22
C PRO A 169 11.22 3.74 -22.56
N GLU A 170 12.06 3.07 -23.37
CA GLU A 170 11.85 1.66 -23.72
C GLU A 170 12.15 0.74 -22.54
N THR A 171 13.29 0.96 -21.89
CA THR A 171 13.68 0.25 -20.65
C THR A 171 12.62 0.44 -19.55
N LEU A 172 12.14 1.68 -19.39
CA LEU A 172 11.09 1.97 -18.40
C LEU A 172 9.75 1.30 -18.76
N ARG A 173 9.42 1.22 -20.05
CA ARG A 173 8.23 0.52 -20.54
C ARG A 173 8.31 -0.98 -20.24
N THR A 174 9.47 -1.62 -20.41
CA THR A 174 9.68 -3.02 -20.01
C THR A 174 9.37 -3.26 -18.53
N ALA A 175 9.81 -2.36 -17.64
CA ALA A 175 9.47 -2.45 -16.22
C ALA A 175 7.95 -2.33 -15.98
N LEU A 176 7.28 -1.40 -16.67
CA LEU A 176 5.84 -1.17 -16.55
C LEU A 176 4.99 -2.32 -17.11
N ASP A 177 5.43 -2.94 -18.20
CA ASP A 177 4.76 -4.10 -18.80
C ASP A 177 4.85 -5.32 -17.88
N ALA A 178 5.98 -5.53 -17.21
CA ALA A 178 6.10 -6.56 -16.19
C ALA A 178 5.11 -6.39 -15.02
N LEU A 179 4.71 -5.15 -14.69
CA LEU A 179 3.72 -4.88 -13.65
C LEU A 179 2.28 -5.20 -14.06
N SER A 180 2.03 -5.25 -15.37
CA SER A 180 0.73 -5.57 -15.96
C SER A 180 0.54 -7.06 -16.23
N THR A 181 1.53 -7.91 -15.90
CA THR A 181 1.55 -9.33 -16.25
C THR A 181 1.73 -10.21 -15.02
N LEU A 182 1.01 -11.33 -14.97
CA LEU A 182 1.13 -12.37 -13.94
C LEU A 182 2.25 -13.35 -14.29
N LEU A 183 2.64 -14.22 -13.34
CA LEU A 183 3.70 -15.21 -13.57
C LEU A 183 3.36 -16.24 -14.65
N ASP A 184 2.07 -16.44 -14.93
CA ASP A 184 1.54 -17.31 -15.98
C ASP A 184 1.37 -16.60 -17.33
N GLY A 185 1.78 -15.33 -17.43
CA GLY A 185 1.66 -14.52 -18.66
C GLY A 185 0.31 -13.83 -18.84
N SER A 186 -0.69 -14.10 -17.99
CA SER A 186 -2.00 -13.46 -18.07
C SER A 186 -1.99 -12.02 -17.51
N THR A 187 -3.02 -11.23 -17.81
CA THR A 187 -3.07 -9.82 -17.40
C THR A 187 -3.30 -9.68 -15.89
N ALA A 188 -2.45 -8.89 -15.24
CA ALA A 188 -2.59 -8.56 -13.83
C ALA A 188 -3.82 -7.68 -13.57
N ALA A 189 -4.48 -7.90 -12.43
CA ALA A 189 -5.57 -7.05 -11.99
C ALA A 189 -5.13 -5.58 -11.87
N GLY A 190 -5.93 -4.64 -12.39
CA GLY A 190 -5.55 -3.22 -12.44
C GLY A 190 -5.18 -2.59 -11.10
N ARG A 191 -5.81 -3.02 -10.00
CA ARG A 191 -5.45 -2.57 -8.64
C ARG A 191 -4.06 -3.04 -8.23
N THR A 192 -3.68 -4.27 -8.59
CA THR A 192 -2.35 -4.83 -8.33
C THR A 192 -1.29 -4.09 -9.14
N ALA A 193 -1.54 -3.90 -10.44
CA ALA A 193 -0.63 -3.16 -11.32
C ALA A 193 -0.39 -1.71 -10.82
N ARG A 194 -1.45 -0.98 -10.46
CA ARG A 194 -1.33 0.38 -9.88
C ARG A 194 -0.54 0.41 -8.57
N ARG A 195 -0.76 -0.56 -7.66
CA ARG A 195 0.01 -0.66 -6.42
C ARG A 195 1.49 -0.87 -6.70
N LYS A 196 1.85 -1.80 -7.59
CA LYS A 196 3.24 -2.05 -7.93
C LYS A 196 3.88 -0.85 -8.64
N ARG A 197 3.13 -0.13 -9.49
CA ARG A 197 3.61 1.11 -10.11
C ARG A 197 3.87 2.21 -9.08
N ALA A 198 3.07 2.31 -8.03
CA ALA A 198 3.35 3.26 -6.94
C ALA A 198 4.70 2.96 -6.27
N CYS A 199 5.03 1.67 -6.03
CA CYS A 199 6.35 1.28 -5.53
C CYS A 199 7.46 1.66 -6.53
N LEU A 200 7.29 1.39 -7.83
CA LEU A 200 8.27 1.81 -8.86
C LEU A 200 8.46 3.33 -8.87
N SER A 201 7.37 4.09 -8.71
CA SER A 201 7.43 5.55 -8.62
C SER A 201 8.24 6.03 -7.42
N ASP A 202 8.05 5.42 -6.25
CA ASP A 202 8.80 5.75 -5.04
C ASP A 202 10.29 5.40 -5.18
N VAL A 203 10.62 4.26 -5.80
CA VAL A 203 11.99 3.82 -6.08
C VAL A 203 12.70 4.79 -7.02
N LEU A 204 12.02 5.23 -8.09
CA LEU A 204 12.57 6.22 -9.02
C LEU A 204 12.67 7.60 -8.39
N GLY A 205 11.74 7.95 -7.48
CA GLY A 205 11.85 9.16 -6.66
C GLY A 205 13.13 9.17 -5.81
N LEU A 206 13.49 8.02 -5.20
CA LEU A 206 14.77 7.88 -4.51
C LEU A 206 15.96 8.08 -5.46
N ALA A 207 15.91 7.58 -6.69
CA ALA A 207 16.98 7.77 -7.67
C ALA A 207 17.14 9.26 -8.08
N VAL A 208 16.02 9.99 -8.19
CA VAL A 208 16.03 11.45 -8.39
C VAL A 208 16.69 12.15 -7.18
N GLU A 209 16.30 11.80 -5.95
CA GLU A 209 16.92 12.35 -4.72
C GLU A 209 18.44 12.11 -4.68
N ARG A 210 18.88 10.94 -5.18
CA ARG A 210 20.29 10.55 -5.27
C ARG A 210 21.02 11.12 -6.49
N ARG A 211 20.34 11.87 -7.35
CA ARG A 211 20.87 12.45 -8.60
C ARG A 211 21.48 11.41 -9.54
N TYR A 212 20.83 10.24 -9.63
CA TYR A 212 21.24 9.19 -10.58
C TYR A 212 20.76 9.43 -12.01
N PHE A 213 19.80 10.34 -12.17
CA PHE A 213 19.27 10.76 -13.46
C PHE A 213 19.87 12.10 -13.90
N THR A 214 20.00 12.27 -15.21
CA THR A 214 20.43 13.50 -15.88
C THR A 214 19.42 14.62 -15.65
N VAL A 215 18.13 14.28 -15.68
CA VAL A 215 17.04 15.23 -15.39
C VAL A 215 16.50 14.98 -13.98
N PRO A 216 16.32 16.01 -13.13
CA PRO A 216 15.81 15.87 -11.76
C PRO A 216 14.28 15.64 -11.74
N VAL A 217 13.77 14.78 -12.62
CA VAL A 217 12.36 14.44 -12.77
C VAL A 217 12.24 12.93 -12.81
N ASN A 218 11.17 12.40 -12.20
CA ASN A 218 10.90 10.97 -12.23
C ASN A 218 10.60 10.51 -13.67
N PRO A 219 11.39 9.58 -14.25
CA PRO A 219 11.20 9.14 -15.63
C PRO A 219 9.79 8.59 -15.93
N LEU A 220 9.02 8.15 -14.93
CA LEU A 220 7.63 7.72 -15.13
C LEU A 220 6.70 8.78 -15.72
N THR A 221 7.07 10.06 -15.68
CA THR A 221 6.29 11.12 -16.33
C THR A 221 6.51 11.19 -17.83
N THR A 222 7.56 10.56 -18.36
CA THR A 222 7.89 10.58 -19.81
C THR A 222 7.17 9.46 -20.58
N VAL A 223 6.68 8.43 -19.89
CA VAL A 223 5.98 7.28 -20.50
C VAL A 223 4.48 7.35 -20.24
N LYS A 224 3.69 7.39 -21.32
CA LYS A 224 2.25 7.14 -21.24
C LYS A 224 2.02 5.64 -21.04
N TRP A 225 1.56 5.27 -19.84
CA TRP A 225 1.21 3.90 -19.48
C TRP A 225 -0.24 3.82 -19.03
N THR A 226 -0.99 2.92 -19.66
CA THR A 226 -2.38 2.67 -19.31
C THR A 226 -2.46 1.45 -18.41
N ALA A 227 -2.71 1.68 -17.12
CA ALA A 227 -2.99 0.59 -16.19
C ALA A 227 -4.22 -0.20 -16.65
N PRO A 228 -4.29 -1.52 -16.41
CA PRO A 228 -5.51 -2.29 -16.62
C PRO A 228 -6.69 -1.62 -15.90
N LYS A 229 -7.87 -1.62 -16.54
CA LYS A 229 -9.08 -1.04 -15.95
C LYS A 229 -9.37 -1.77 -14.63
N SER A 230 -9.77 -1.01 -13.61
CA SER A 230 -10.27 -1.58 -12.37
C SER A 230 -11.49 -0.80 -11.92
N THR A 231 -12.56 -1.51 -11.60
CA THR A 231 -13.73 -0.90 -10.99
C THR A 231 -13.41 -0.62 -9.52
N GLU A 232 -13.41 0.66 -9.13
CA GLU A 232 -13.35 1.04 -7.72
C GLU A 232 -14.72 1.03 -7.05
N GLU A 233 -15.78 1.17 -7.85
CA GLU A 233 -17.16 1.17 -7.41
C GLU A 233 -17.60 -0.21 -6.90
N VAL A 234 -18.46 -0.19 -5.88
CA VAL A 234 -19.21 -1.36 -5.43
C VAL A 234 -20.15 -1.78 -6.55
N ASP A 235 -20.08 -3.05 -6.91
CA ASP A 235 -21.05 -3.70 -7.79
C ASP A 235 -22.35 -3.90 -7.01
N PRO A 236 -23.49 -3.30 -7.42
CA PRO A 236 -24.77 -3.51 -6.76
C PRO A 236 -25.17 -4.99 -6.68
N ALA A 237 -24.77 -5.82 -7.64
CA ALA A 237 -25.05 -7.27 -7.61
C ALA A 237 -24.32 -8.00 -6.47
N SER A 238 -23.29 -7.40 -5.89
CA SER A 238 -22.58 -7.94 -4.72
C SER A 238 -23.25 -7.58 -3.37
N VAL A 239 -24.19 -6.63 -3.37
CA VAL A 239 -24.80 -6.06 -2.17
C VAL A 239 -25.99 -6.91 -1.73
N ALA A 240 -25.84 -7.63 -0.62
CA ALA A 240 -26.95 -8.35 0.00
C ALA A 240 -27.90 -7.40 0.73
N ASN A 241 -29.20 -7.64 0.59
CA ASN A 241 -30.22 -6.90 1.32
C ASN A 241 -30.31 -7.37 2.79
N PRO A 242 -30.98 -6.64 3.69
CA PRO A 242 -31.06 -7.00 5.11
C PRO A 242 -31.65 -8.39 5.40
N ARG A 243 -32.57 -8.88 4.56
CA ARG A 243 -33.15 -10.23 4.68
C ARG A 243 -32.09 -11.29 4.38
N GLN A 244 -31.42 -11.18 3.24
CA GLN A 244 -30.35 -12.09 2.84
C GLN A 244 -29.19 -12.09 3.85
N VAL A 245 -28.84 -10.92 4.40
CA VAL A 245 -27.80 -10.85 5.44
C VAL A 245 -28.22 -11.59 6.70
N ARG A 246 -29.48 -11.47 7.14
CA ARG A 246 -29.97 -12.24 8.28
C ARG A 246 -29.88 -13.75 8.03
N GLU A 247 -30.35 -14.21 6.87
CA GLU A 247 -30.28 -15.62 6.47
C GLU A 247 -28.84 -16.14 6.43
N LEU A 248 -27.90 -15.33 5.92
CA LEU A 248 -26.48 -15.67 5.91
C LEU A 248 -25.88 -15.76 7.33
N LEU A 249 -26.25 -14.85 8.24
CA LEU A 249 -25.78 -14.89 9.63
C LEU A 249 -26.37 -16.09 10.40
N GLU A 250 -27.64 -16.41 10.17
CA GLU A 250 -28.28 -17.61 10.71
C GLU A 250 -27.60 -18.89 10.19
N ALA A 251 -27.26 -18.94 8.90
CA ALA A 251 -26.52 -20.06 8.31
C ALA A 251 -25.09 -20.17 8.86
N VAL A 252 -24.41 -19.05 9.16
CA VAL A 252 -23.14 -19.08 9.89
C VAL A 252 -23.35 -19.70 11.28
N ARG A 253 -24.36 -19.23 12.02
CA ARG A 253 -24.64 -19.72 13.39
C ARG A 253 -24.92 -21.22 13.42
N ALA A 254 -25.55 -21.75 12.37
CA ALA A 254 -25.88 -23.18 12.25
C ALA A 254 -24.66 -24.10 12.08
N GLN A 255 -23.46 -23.60 11.77
CA GLN A 255 -22.24 -24.39 11.57
C GLN A 255 -21.54 -24.79 12.89
N GLY A 256 -22.31 -25.23 13.87
CA GLY A 256 -21.83 -25.64 15.20
C GLY A 256 -21.17 -24.50 15.98
N GLU A 257 -20.34 -24.85 16.97
CA GLU A 257 -19.72 -23.88 17.90
C GLU A 257 -18.83 -22.85 17.19
N ARG A 258 -18.08 -23.26 16.16
CA ARG A 258 -17.21 -22.34 15.39
C ARG A 258 -18.05 -21.31 14.64
N GLY A 259 -19.15 -21.73 14.02
CA GLY A 259 -20.07 -20.86 13.33
C GLY A 259 -20.80 -19.90 14.27
N ALA A 260 -21.39 -20.42 15.35
CA ALA A 260 -22.08 -19.63 16.36
C ALA A 260 -21.18 -18.57 17.02
N HIS A 261 -19.89 -18.85 17.21
CA HIS A 261 -18.93 -17.88 17.71
C HIS A 261 -18.57 -16.80 16.65
N LEU A 262 -18.69 -17.09 15.35
CA LEU A 262 -18.38 -16.14 14.27
C LEU A 262 -19.60 -15.35 13.76
N GLU A 263 -20.82 -15.69 14.15
CA GLU A 263 -22.04 -14.93 13.81
C GLU A 263 -21.86 -13.44 14.16
N ALA A 264 -21.50 -13.14 15.41
CA ALA A 264 -21.27 -11.79 15.88
C ALA A 264 -20.07 -11.11 15.19
N PHE A 265 -19.07 -11.89 14.76
CA PHE A 265 -17.95 -11.36 13.98
C PHE A 265 -18.43 -10.84 12.62
N PHE A 266 -19.21 -11.61 11.86
CA PHE A 266 -19.79 -11.13 10.60
C PHE A 266 -20.81 -10.00 10.82
N GLY A 267 -21.53 -10.04 11.94
CA GLY A 267 -22.36 -8.92 12.39
C GLY A 267 -21.59 -7.60 12.51
N CYS A 268 -20.35 -7.62 13.03
CA CYS A 268 -19.49 -6.43 13.07
C CYS A 268 -19.23 -5.84 11.67
N LEU A 269 -19.05 -6.71 10.67
CA LEU A 269 -18.76 -6.29 9.29
C LEU A 269 -19.99 -5.61 8.69
N TYR A 270 -21.19 -6.11 8.93
CA TYR A 270 -22.43 -5.55 8.41
C TYR A 270 -22.96 -4.37 9.22
N TYR A 271 -23.31 -4.58 10.50
CA TYR A 271 -24.05 -3.62 11.32
C TYR A 271 -23.20 -2.46 11.85
N ALA A 272 -21.88 -2.62 11.89
CA ALA A 272 -20.94 -1.57 12.28
C ALA A 272 -20.02 -1.15 11.14
N ALA A 273 -20.25 -1.66 9.92
CA ALA A 273 -19.40 -1.46 8.76
C ALA A 273 -17.91 -1.60 9.12
N MET A 274 -17.50 -2.61 9.90
CA MET A 274 -16.10 -2.77 10.29
C MET A 274 -15.29 -3.40 9.17
N ARG A 275 -13.99 -3.08 9.07
CA ARG A 275 -13.07 -3.90 8.26
C ARG A 275 -12.84 -5.22 9.00
N PRO A 276 -12.59 -6.34 8.29
CA PRO A 276 -12.26 -7.61 8.94
C PRO A 276 -11.16 -7.45 10.00
N ALA A 277 -10.04 -6.81 9.67
CA ALA A 277 -8.96 -6.56 10.62
C ALA A 277 -9.39 -5.78 11.89
N GLU A 278 -10.34 -4.83 11.77
CA GLU A 278 -10.88 -4.10 12.92
C GLU A 278 -11.73 -5.03 13.79
N ALA A 279 -12.52 -5.93 13.18
CA ALA A 279 -13.35 -6.89 13.90
C ALA A 279 -12.48 -7.95 14.60
N VAL A 280 -11.45 -8.47 13.94
CA VAL A 280 -10.47 -9.40 14.53
C VAL A 280 -9.85 -8.83 15.82
N GLY A 281 -9.60 -7.52 15.86
CA GLY A 281 -9.02 -6.83 17.00
C GLY A 281 -10.02 -6.24 18.01
N LEU A 282 -11.34 -6.45 17.83
CA LEU A 282 -12.35 -5.84 18.70
C LEU A 282 -12.28 -6.40 20.12
N LYS A 283 -12.19 -5.52 21.11
CA LYS A 283 -12.14 -5.87 22.54
C LYS A 283 -13.45 -5.57 23.25
N ALA A 284 -13.76 -6.32 24.30
CA ALA A 284 -14.95 -6.11 25.14
C ALA A 284 -15.02 -4.69 25.72
N SER A 285 -13.89 -4.11 26.11
CA SER A 285 -13.80 -2.74 26.64
C SER A 285 -14.12 -1.65 25.61
N GLN A 286 -14.25 -2.01 24.33
CA GLN A 286 -14.64 -1.09 23.26
C GLN A 286 -16.14 -1.12 22.98
N CYS A 287 -16.90 -1.96 23.67
CA CYS A 287 -18.32 -2.20 23.42
C CYS A 287 -19.19 -1.58 24.52
N HIS A 288 -20.00 -0.60 24.16
CA HIS A 288 -21.11 -0.14 25.00
C HIS A 288 -22.39 -0.86 24.56
N LEU A 289 -22.85 -1.80 25.39
CA LEU A 289 -23.93 -2.74 25.07
C LEU A 289 -25.08 -2.63 26.08
N PRO A 290 -25.94 -1.59 25.99
CA PRO A 290 -27.05 -1.42 26.93
C PRO A 290 -28.06 -2.58 26.83
N LYS A 291 -28.87 -2.78 27.87
CA LYS A 291 -29.92 -3.82 27.88
C LYS A 291 -30.99 -3.57 26.81
N HIS A 292 -31.30 -2.29 26.55
CA HIS A 292 -32.29 -1.86 25.57
C HIS A 292 -31.74 -0.69 24.77
N GLY A 293 -32.19 -0.54 23.53
CA GLY A 293 -31.82 0.58 22.67
C GLY A 293 -30.49 0.43 21.95
N TRP A 294 -30.00 1.56 21.44
CA TRP A 294 -28.77 1.62 20.64
C TRP A 294 -27.53 1.54 21.52
N GLY A 295 -26.53 0.79 21.05
CA GLY A 295 -25.20 0.77 21.65
C GLY A 295 -24.20 1.51 20.78
N HIS A 296 -22.92 1.41 21.13
CA HIS A 296 -21.85 1.88 20.25
C HIS A 296 -20.57 1.07 20.41
N LEU A 297 -19.76 1.05 19.35
CA LEU A 297 -18.42 0.48 19.33
C LEU A 297 -17.38 1.59 19.17
N THR A 298 -16.38 1.63 20.05
CA THR A 298 -15.27 2.58 19.98
C THR A 298 -14.06 1.93 19.32
N LEU A 299 -13.94 2.07 18.00
CA LEU A 299 -12.88 1.43 17.21
C LEU A 299 -11.58 2.21 17.34
N ARG A 300 -10.48 1.52 17.69
CA ARG A 300 -9.15 2.11 17.93
C ARG A 300 -8.05 1.54 17.04
N GLY A 301 -8.29 0.41 16.40
CA GLY A 301 -7.28 -0.30 15.63
C GLY A 301 -7.81 -1.59 15.02
N GLY A 302 -6.90 -2.44 14.57
CA GLY A 302 -7.18 -3.77 14.06
C GLY A 302 -5.93 -4.63 14.02
N ILE A 303 -6.13 -5.93 13.80
CA ILE A 303 -5.06 -6.92 13.69
C ILE A 303 -4.95 -7.33 12.23
N VAL A 304 -3.75 -7.19 11.66
CA VAL A 304 -3.51 -7.47 10.23
C VAL A 304 -2.53 -8.63 10.11
N HIS A 305 -2.90 -9.63 9.30
CA HIS A 305 -2.00 -10.71 8.94
C HIS A 305 -0.98 -10.25 7.87
N ALA A 306 0.31 -10.36 8.19
CA ALA A 306 1.42 -10.09 7.28
C ALA A 306 2.26 -11.34 6.99
N GLY A 307 2.30 -12.28 7.93
CA GLY A 307 3.21 -13.43 7.97
C GLY A 307 4.43 -13.15 8.83
N HIS A 308 4.96 -14.19 9.48
CA HIS A 308 6.07 -14.11 10.44
C HIS A 308 7.31 -13.43 9.87
N ASP A 309 7.61 -13.70 8.60
CA ASP A 309 8.78 -13.17 7.89
C ASP A 309 8.77 -11.66 7.63
N TRP A 310 7.69 -10.95 7.99
CA TRP A 310 7.49 -9.54 7.64
C TRP A 310 7.27 -8.62 8.84
N THR A 311 7.08 -9.19 10.03
CA THR A 311 6.84 -8.45 11.28
C THR A 311 8.13 -8.31 12.09
N ASP A 312 8.18 -7.27 12.93
CA ASP A 312 9.35 -6.99 13.77
C ASP A 312 9.48 -7.96 14.95
N ASP A 313 8.36 -8.54 15.39
CA ASP A 313 8.25 -9.43 16.55
C ASP A 313 8.15 -10.92 16.16
N ASN A 314 8.38 -11.25 14.88
CA ASN A 314 8.25 -12.60 14.33
C ASN A 314 6.88 -13.24 14.61
N ARG A 315 5.82 -12.45 14.78
CA ARG A 315 4.43 -12.94 14.84
C ARG A 315 3.77 -12.86 13.48
N ALA A 316 2.86 -13.76 13.14
CA ALA A 316 2.12 -13.68 11.87
C ALA A 316 1.25 -12.42 11.71
N HIS A 317 0.87 -11.81 12.83
CA HIS A 317 -0.08 -10.70 12.90
C HIS A 317 0.56 -9.47 13.52
N GLN A 318 0.20 -8.30 13.00
CA GLN A 318 0.61 -7.00 13.52
C GLN A 318 -0.62 -6.24 14.01
N GLU A 319 -0.58 -5.73 15.24
CA GLU A 319 -1.55 -4.75 15.73
C GLU A 319 -1.34 -3.41 15.03
N ARG A 320 -2.43 -2.77 14.60
CA ARG A 320 -2.40 -1.53 13.85
C ARG A 320 -3.45 -0.55 14.33
N HIS A 321 -3.12 0.74 14.23
CA HIS A 321 -4.10 1.82 14.32
C HIS A 321 -5.06 1.80 13.12
N LEU A 322 -6.16 2.54 13.23
CA LEU A 322 -7.15 2.66 12.17
C LEU A 322 -6.52 3.16 10.86
N LYS A 323 -6.93 2.57 9.73
CA LYS A 323 -6.38 2.93 8.41
C LYS A 323 -6.52 4.44 8.14
N ALA A 324 -5.42 5.06 7.73
CA ALA A 324 -5.32 6.49 7.37
C ALA A 324 -5.66 7.46 8.51
N ARG A 325 -5.45 7.03 9.77
CA ARG A 325 -5.59 7.85 10.96
C ARG A 325 -4.30 7.85 11.79
N ALA A 326 -4.16 8.86 12.67
CA ALA A 326 -3.07 8.89 13.63
C ALA A 326 -3.17 7.71 14.63
N ALA A 327 -2.05 7.33 15.23
CA ALA A 327 -1.95 6.10 16.04
C ALA A 327 -2.93 6.00 17.21
N ARG A 328 -3.35 7.13 17.79
CA ARG A 328 -4.27 7.21 18.94
C ARG A 328 -5.70 7.61 18.58
N ASP A 329 -5.98 7.83 17.30
CA ASP A 329 -7.30 8.22 16.85
C ASP A 329 -8.30 7.07 16.99
N SER A 330 -9.57 7.41 17.24
CA SER A 330 -10.64 6.44 17.41
C SER A 330 -11.92 6.91 16.73
N ARG A 331 -12.76 5.96 16.30
CA ARG A 331 -14.09 6.28 15.77
C ARG A 331 -15.17 5.54 16.52
N VAL A 332 -16.21 6.27 16.93
CA VAL A 332 -17.40 5.72 17.56
C VAL A 332 -18.44 5.41 16.49
N VAL A 333 -18.88 4.15 16.46
CA VAL A 333 -19.90 3.64 15.54
C VAL A 333 -21.14 3.25 16.35
N PRO A 334 -22.27 3.98 16.22
CA PRO A 334 -23.53 3.55 16.80
C PRO A 334 -23.99 2.22 16.18
N ILE A 335 -24.47 1.30 17.01
CA ILE A 335 -24.94 -0.02 16.59
C ILE A 335 -26.41 -0.26 16.99
N PRO A 336 -27.20 -0.89 16.11
CA PRO A 336 -28.64 -1.04 16.34
C PRO A 336 -28.96 -2.06 17.45
N PRO A 337 -30.15 -1.99 18.08
CA PRO A 337 -30.50 -2.81 19.25
C PRO A 337 -30.39 -4.33 19.04
N HIS A 338 -30.73 -4.83 17.85
CA HIS A 338 -30.60 -6.26 17.55
C HIS A 338 -29.14 -6.70 17.52
N PHE A 339 -28.22 -5.87 17.01
CA PHE A 339 -26.80 -6.19 17.01
C PHE A 339 -26.17 -6.05 18.39
N VAL A 340 -26.67 -5.12 19.22
CA VAL A 340 -26.33 -5.07 20.66
C VAL A 340 -26.69 -6.40 21.32
N SER A 341 -27.90 -6.91 21.07
CA SER A 341 -28.36 -8.19 21.63
C SER A 341 -27.47 -9.37 21.19
N MET A 342 -27.10 -9.41 19.91
CA MET A 342 -26.18 -10.41 19.35
C MET A 342 -24.79 -10.36 20.03
N LEU A 343 -24.21 -9.17 20.23
CA LEU A 343 -22.92 -9.03 20.92
C LEU A 343 -23.02 -9.35 22.41
N ARG A 344 -24.11 -9.00 23.07
CA ARG A 344 -24.34 -9.38 24.48
C ARG A 344 -24.39 -10.89 24.62
N TRP A 345 -25.15 -11.58 23.76
CA TRP A 345 -25.22 -13.03 23.74
C TRP A 345 -23.84 -13.66 23.51
N HIS A 346 -23.05 -13.12 22.57
CA HIS A 346 -21.68 -13.58 22.34
C HIS A 346 -20.80 -13.43 23.59
N VAL A 347 -20.83 -12.26 24.24
CA VAL A 347 -20.04 -11.99 25.44
C VAL A 347 -20.47 -12.87 26.61
N GLU A 348 -21.76 -13.11 26.78
CA GLU A 348 -22.30 -13.97 27.85
C GLU A 348 -21.92 -15.44 27.63
N ARG A 349 -22.03 -15.93 26.39
CA ARG A 349 -21.72 -17.34 26.05
C ARG A 349 -20.23 -17.63 26.03
N TYR A 350 -19.43 -16.76 25.44
CA TYR A 350 -18.02 -17.03 25.16
C TYR A 350 -17.06 -16.19 26.01
N GLY A 351 -17.50 -15.11 26.64
CA GLY A 351 -16.59 -14.17 27.30
C GLY A 351 -15.56 -13.55 26.34
N ALA A 352 -14.51 -12.96 26.91
CA ALA A 352 -13.38 -12.40 26.17
C ALA A 352 -12.11 -13.26 26.32
N ALA A 353 -11.20 -13.18 25.36
CA ALA A 353 -9.85 -13.72 25.49
C ALA A 353 -9.07 -12.98 26.61
N PRO A 354 -7.95 -13.53 27.11
CA PRO A 354 -7.13 -12.87 28.14
C PRO A 354 -6.64 -11.47 27.77
N ASP A 355 -6.46 -11.19 26.48
CA ASP A 355 -6.07 -9.88 25.94
C ASP A 355 -7.26 -8.93 25.67
N GLY A 356 -8.47 -9.36 26.05
CA GLY A 356 -9.73 -8.66 25.94
C GLY A 356 -10.46 -8.84 24.61
N ARG A 357 -9.90 -9.55 23.61
CA ARG A 357 -10.54 -9.75 22.30
C ARG A 357 -11.84 -10.55 22.41
N LEU A 358 -12.85 -10.12 21.65
CA LEU A 358 -14.13 -10.83 21.57
C LEU A 358 -14.02 -12.11 20.74
N PHE A 359 -13.30 -12.04 19.62
CA PHE A 359 -13.20 -13.16 18.67
C PHE A 359 -11.82 -13.80 18.73
N ARG A 360 -11.81 -15.13 18.85
CA ARG A 360 -10.63 -15.96 18.96
C ARG A 360 -10.84 -17.33 18.31
N THR A 361 -9.74 -18.03 18.03
CA THR A 361 -9.81 -19.45 17.66
C THR A 361 -10.11 -20.31 18.88
N ASN A 362 -10.43 -21.59 18.68
CA ASN A 362 -10.64 -22.54 19.78
C ASN A 362 -9.44 -22.65 20.74
N ARG A 363 -8.22 -22.32 20.26
CA ARG A 363 -7.00 -22.26 21.07
C ARG A 363 -6.73 -20.88 21.69
N GLY A 364 -7.68 -19.95 21.64
CA GLY A 364 -7.53 -18.58 22.14
C GLY A 364 -6.73 -17.63 21.22
N GLY A 365 -6.27 -18.11 20.06
CA GLY A 365 -5.46 -17.33 19.12
C GLY A 365 -6.24 -16.30 18.32
N VAL A 366 -5.54 -15.59 17.43
CA VAL A 366 -6.15 -14.66 16.45
C VAL A 366 -6.88 -15.46 15.38
N ILE A 367 -8.12 -15.07 15.07
CA ILE A 367 -8.88 -15.70 13.97
C ILE A 367 -8.18 -15.44 12.63
N GLN A 368 -8.17 -16.46 11.78
CA GLN A 368 -7.44 -16.43 10.50
C GLN A 368 -8.35 -16.06 9.34
N ASP A 369 -7.80 -15.33 8.37
CA ASP A 369 -8.52 -14.91 7.15
C ASP A 369 -9.11 -16.09 6.38
N THR A 370 -8.34 -17.17 6.24
CA THR A 370 -8.80 -18.42 5.62
C THR A 370 -9.91 -19.06 6.44
N GLY A 371 -9.75 -19.10 7.77
CA GLY A 371 -10.66 -19.77 8.67
C GLY A 371 -12.06 -19.14 8.71
N TYR A 372 -12.19 -17.82 8.80
CA TYR A 372 -13.53 -17.22 8.68
C TYR A 372 -14.02 -17.22 7.23
N GLY A 373 -13.11 -17.27 6.24
CA GLY A 373 -13.47 -17.35 4.82
C GLY A 373 -14.19 -18.66 4.46
N GLU A 374 -13.73 -19.78 5.00
CA GLU A 374 -14.36 -21.10 4.86
C GLU A 374 -15.79 -21.11 5.42
N VAL A 375 -15.94 -20.64 6.66
CA VAL A 375 -17.25 -20.54 7.35
C VAL A 375 -18.23 -19.69 6.55
N TRP A 376 -17.75 -18.58 5.98
CA TRP A 376 -18.56 -17.72 5.12
C TRP A 376 -18.98 -18.39 3.82
N ALA A 377 -18.06 -19.11 3.17
CA ALA A 377 -18.35 -19.81 1.92
C ALA A 377 -19.41 -20.90 2.13
N GLU A 378 -19.30 -21.67 3.22
CA GLU A 378 -20.29 -22.69 3.60
C GLU A 378 -21.65 -22.05 3.91
N ALA A 379 -21.68 -20.92 4.62
CA ALA A 379 -22.92 -20.21 4.94
C ALA A 379 -23.63 -19.71 3.68
N ARG A 380 -22.87 -19.21 2.69
CA ARG A 380 -23.44 -18.83 1.39
C ARG A 380 -24.09 -20.01 0.70
N SER A 381 -23.41 -21.17 0.66
CA SER A 381 -23.97 -22.37 0.02
C SER A 381 -25.22 -22.89 0.72
N ALA A 382 -25.35 -22.70 2.03
CA ALA A 382 -26.52 -23.11 2.81
C ALA A 382 -27.69 -22.13 2.72
N ALA A 383 -27.43 -20.82 2.68
CA ALA A 383 -28.47 -19.78 2.76
C ALA A 383 -29.01 -19.31 1.40
N LEU A 384 -28.19 -19.38 0.34
CA LEU A 384 -28.51 -18.78 -0.96
C LEU A 384 -28.89 -19.84 -1.98
N SER A 385 -29.72 -19.46 -2.95
CA SER A 385 -30.03 -20.32 -4.09
C SER A 385 -28.77 -20.60 -4.96
N PRO A 386 -28.73 -21.68 -5.74
CA PRO A 386 -27.58 -21.98 -6.60
C PRO A 386 -27.18 -20.85 -7.55
N SER A 387 -28.16 -20.11 -8.08
CA SER A 387 -27.92 -18.95 -8.95
C SER A 387 -27.31 -17.77 -8.19
N GLU A 388 -27.77 -17.50 -6.96
CA GLU A 388 -27.20 -16.48 -6.08
C GLU A 388 -25.77 -16.85 -5.63
N VAL A 389 -25.51 -18.12 -5.32
CA VAL A 389 -24.17 -18.61 -4.96
C VAL A 389 -23.18 -18.37 -6.10
N ALA A 390 -23.59 -18.65 -7.34
CA ALA A 390 -22.80 -18.42 -8.56
C ALA A 390 -22.61 -16.93 -8.90
N SER A 391 -23.46 -16.06 -8.36
CA SER A 391 -23.37 -14.61 -8.55
C SER A 391 -22.32 -13.93 -7.64
N PRO A 392 -22.01 -12.65 -7.87
CA PRO A 392 -21.17 -11.86 -6.98
C PRO A 392 -21.77 -11.59 -5.58
N LEU A 393 -23.04 -11.95 -5.33
CA LEU A 393 -23.79 -11.62 -4.13
C LEU A 393 -23.06 -12.08 -2.86
N ALA A 394 -22.65 -11.11 -2.02
CA ALA A 394 -21.98 -11.35 -0.76
C ALA A 394 -20.81 -12.35 -0.84
N ARG A 395 -20.11 -12.42 -1.98
CA ARG A 395 -19.11 -13.45 -2.29
C ARG A 395 -18.00 -13.54 -1.24
N ARG A 396 -17.59 -12.41 -0.68
CA ARG A 396 -16.56 -12.31 0.36
C ARG A 396 -17.16 -11.77 1.65
N PRO A 397 -16.58 -12.11 2.82
CA PRO A 397 -16.95 -11.46 4.08
C PRO A 397 -16.92 -9.93 4.02
N TYR A 398 -15.93 -9.37 3.31
CA TYR A 398 -15.79 -7.92 3.15
C TYR A 398 -17.01 -7.28 2.46
N ASP A 399 -17.76 -8.01 1.65
CA ASP A 399 -18.93 -7.49 0.95
C ASP A 399 -20.09 -7.19 1.92
N LEU A 400 -20.09 -7.75 3.15
CA LEU A 400 -21.01 -7.33 4.23
C LEU A 400 -20.80 -5.88 4.65
N ARG A 401 -19.55 -5.42 4.69
CA ARG A 401 -19.26 -4.00 4.94
C ARG A 401 -19.81 -3.13 3.83
N CYS A 402 -19.64 -3.56 2.58
CA CYS A 402 -20.25 -2.88 1.44
C CYS A 402 -21.76 -2.83 1.59
N ALA A 403 -22.40 -3.96 1.90
CA ALA A 403 -23.84 -4.05 2.07
C ALA A 403 -24.37 -3.17 3.21
N GLY A 404 -23.71 -3.13 4.37
CA GLY A 404 -24.10 -2.26 5.48
C GLY A 404 -24.05 -0.78 5.14
N VAL A 405 -22.95 -0.33 4.52
CA VAL A 405 -22.81 1.07 4.08
C VAL A 405 -23.82 1.42 2.99
N SER A 406 -24.00 0.53 2.01
CA SER A 406 -25.01 0.67 0.95
C SER A 406 -26.41 0.80 1.55
N PHE A 407 -26.74 -0.02 2.55
CA PHE A 407 -28.03 0.02 3.22
C PHE A 407 -28.25 1.32 4.00
N TRP A 408 -27.23 1.86 4.68
CA TRP A 408 -27.35 3.15 5.38
C TRP A 408 -27.63 4.30 4.40
N LEU A 409 -26.90 4.34 3.27
CA LEU A 409 -27.13 5.31 2.21
C LEU A 409 -28.53 5.17 1.61
N PHE A 410 -28.93 3.94 1.29
CA PHE A 410 -30.25 3.63 0.77
C PHE A 410 -31.37 3.97 1.76
N SER A 411 -31.08 3.95 3.06
CA SER A 411 -32.01 4.34 4.13
C SER A 411 -32.15 5.86 4.28
N GLY A 412 -31.44 6.66 3.48
CA GLY A 412 -31.49 8.12 3.52
C GLY A 412 -30.65 8.75 4.64
N VAL A 413 -29.70 8.01 5.22
CA VAL A 413 -28.76 8.58 6.20
C VAL A 413 -27.82 9.55 5.47
N ASP A 414 -27.57 10.70 6.09
CA ASP A 414 -26.64 11.71 5.59
C ASP A 414 -25.28 11.10 5.18
N PRO A 415 -24.77 11.38 3.96
CA PRO A 415 -23.50 10.83 3.49
C PRO A 415 -22.30 11.18 4.38
N MET A 416 -22.28 12.33 5.07
CA MET A 416 -21.19 12.65 5.98
C MET A 416 -21.24 11.77 7.23
N GLU A 417 -22.44 11.54 7.78
CA GLU A 417 -22.62 10.63 8.91
C GLU A 417 -22.26 9.18 8.54
N VAL A 418 -22.65 8.71 7.35
CA VAL A 418 -22.23 7.42 6.82
C VAL A 418 -20.70 7.35 6.68
N ALA A 419 -20.07 8.38 6.10
CA ALA A 419 -18.62 8.44 5.94
C ALA A 419 -17.90 8.39 7.29
N ARG A 420 -18.40 9.14 8.28
CA ARG A 420 -17.87 9.18 9.65
C ARG A 420 -17.95 7.80 10.31
N ARG A 421 -19.10 7.13 10.28
CA ARG A 421 -19.29 5.77 10.84
C ARG A 421 -18.40 4.74 10.15
N ALA A 422 -18.40 4.72 8.82
CA ALA A 422 -17.61 3.78 8.03
C ALA A 422 -16.10 4.06 8.12
N GLY A 423 -15.67 5.27 8.49
CA GLY A 423 -14.26 5.67 8.43
C GLY A 423 -13.78 5.82 6.98
N HIS A 424 -14.59 6.49 6.16
CA HIS A 424 -14.26 6.96 4.82
C HIS A 424 -14.10 8.50 4.83
N SER A 425 -13.44 9.05 3.81
CA SER A 425 -13.71 10.44 3.42
C SER A 425 -15.00 10.47 2.59
N VAL A 426 -15.69 11.61 2.56
CA VAL A 426 -16.91 11.78 1.74
C VAL A 426 -16.62 11.51 0.27
N ALA A 427 -15.50 12.01 -0.26
CA ALA A 427 -15.08 11.76 -1.63
C ALA A 427 -14.90 10.26 -1.94
N VAL A 428 -14.31 9.49 -1.02
CA VAL A 428 -14.19 8.03 -1.18
C VAL A 428 -15.55 7.36 -1.13
N LEU A 429 -16.43 7.78 -0.22
CA LEU A 429 -17.78 7.23 -0.11
C LEU A 429 -18.56 7.42 -1.41
N LEU A 430 -18.65 8.66 -1.91
CA LEU A 430 -19.41 8.96 -3.14
C LEU A 430 -18.81 8.24 -4.35
N ARG A 431 -17.48 8.21 -4.49
CA ARG A 431 -16.81 7.51 -5.58
C ARG A 431 -17.02 5.99 -5.55
N VAL A 432 -17.01 5.38 -4.37
CA VAL A 432 -17.11 3.92 -4.23
C VAL A 432 -18.57 3.44 -4.29
N TYR A 433 -19.53 4.22 -3.82
CA TYR A 433 -20.94 3.81 -3.71
C TYR A 433 -21.87 4.47 -4.75
N ALA A 434 -21.32 5.15 -5.77
CA ALA A 434 -22.07 5.85 -6.81
C ALA A 434 -23.18 5.00 -7.44
N LYS A 435 -22.89 3.74 -7.80
CA LYS A 435 -23.87 2.84 -8.43
C LYS A 435 -25.05 2.49 -7.54
N VAL A 436 -24.82 2.36 -6.22
CA VAL A 436 -25.88 2.09 -5.26
C VAL A 436 -26.78 3.31 -5.10
N LEU A 437 -26.18 4.51 -5.07
CA LEU A 437 -26.93 5.77 -5.02
C LEU A 437 -27.76 6.00 -6.28
N ALA A 438 -27.23 5.64 -7.46
CA ALA A 438 -27.97 5.76 -8.72
C ALA A 438 -29.24 4.90 -8.74
N GLN A 439 -29.24 3.73 -8.09
CA GLN A 439 -30.41 2.87 -7.96
C GLN A 439 -31.46 3.38 -6.95
N ALA A 440 -31.17 4.46 -6.22
CA ALA A 440 -32.09 5.08 -5.28
C ALA A 440 -32.94 6.22 -5.90
N GLN A 441 -32.96 6.36 -7.24
CA GLN A 441 -33.63 7.46 -7.93
C GLN A 441 -35.11 7.62 -7.53
N ASP A 442 -35.90 6.54 -7.52
CA ASP A 442 -37.32 6.60 -7.12
C ASP A 442 -37.50 7.02 -5.65
N ARG A 443 -36.52 6.70 -4.79
CA ARG A 443 -36.52 7.15 -3.40
C ARG A 443 -36.16 8.63 -3.32
N ALA A 444 -35.14 9.07 -4.06
CA ALA A 444 -34.76 10.47 -4.14
C ALA A 444 -35.93 11.32 -4.63
N ASN A 445 -36.65 10.88 -5.66
CA ASN A 445 -37.86 11.52 -6.16
C ASN A 445 -38.93 11.64 -5.06
N ARG A 446 -39.21 10.55 -4.32
CA ARG A 446 -40.16 10.60 -3.19
C ARG A 446 -39.73 11.54 -2.06
N GLN A 447 -38.43 11.66 -1.79
CA GLN A 447 -37.92 12.60 -0.79
C GLN A 447 -38.05 14.05 -1.27
N ILE A 448 -37.79 14.33 -2.55
CA ILE A 448 -38.01 15.64 -3.17
C ILE A 448 -39.51 15.98 -3.11
N GLU A 449 -40.38 15.05 -3.50
CA GLU A 449 -41.84 15.25 -3.41
C GLU A 449 -42.32 15.50 -1.98
N ALA A 450 -41.77 14.79 -0.99
CA ALA A 450 -42.11 15.00 0.42
C ALA A 450 -41.67 16.38 0.90
N GLY A 451 -40.44 16.80 0.58
CA GLY A 451 -39.95 18.14 0.90
C GLY A 451 -40.81 19.22 0.22
N LEU A 452 -41.11 19.08 -1.07
CA LEU A 452 -42.01 20.01 -1.77
C LEU A 452 -43.39 20.08 -1.11
N ARG A 453 -43.96 18.94 -0.68
CA ARG A 453 -45.24 18.91 0.04
C ARG A 453 -45.17 19.63 1.38
N GLU A 454 -44.10 19.47 2.16
CA GLU A 454 -43.89 20.20 3.41
C GLU A 454 -43.91 21.72 3.15
N TRP A 455 -43.17 22.17 2.14
CA TRP A 455 -43.13 23.57 1.70
C TRP A 455 -44.47 24.11 1.17
N HIS A 456 -45.33 23.25 0.60
CA HIS A 456 -46.65 23.64 0.11
C HIS A 456 -47.75 23.57 1.19
N SER A 457 -47.54 22.81 2.27
CA SER A 457 -48.54 22.59 3.32
C SER A 457 -48.53 23.64 4.43
N GLU A 458 -47.44 24.41 4.57
CA GLU A 458 -47.40 25.57 5.47
C GLU A 458 -47.89 26.83 4.74
N GLY A 459 -49.15 27.21 5.00
CA GLY A 459 -49.81 28.42 4.47
C GLY A 459 -49.22 29.75 4.93
N VAL A 460 -48.00 29.78 5.45
CA VAL A 460 -47.20 30.99 5.70
C VAL A 460 -45.78 30.63 5.37
N SER A 461 -45.24 31.21 4.29
CA SER A 461 -43.83 31.10 3.94
C SER A 461 -42.98 31.55 5.14
N PRO A 462 -42.22 30.67 5.83
CA PRO A 462 -41.18 31.13 6.71
C PRO A 462 -40.09 31.62 5.77
N GLY A 463 -39.91 32.95 5.70
CA GLY A 463 -38.95 33.54 4.79
C GLY A 463 -37.56 32.92 4.92
N GLY A 464 -36.91 32.74 3.77
CA GLY A 464 -35.45 32.86 3.67
C GLY A 464 -34.65 31.57 3.60
N HIS A 465 -34.35 31.13 2.37
CA HIS A 465 -33.22 30.28 1.98
C HIS A 465 -33.18 28.81 2.47
N LEU A 466 -32.74 27.94 1.55
CA LEU A 466 -32.33 26.55 1.82
C LEU A 466 -31.13 26.56 2.79
N GLY A 467 -31.40 26.59 4.10
CA GLY A 467 -30.38 26.66 5.14
C GLY A 467 -30.93 26.80 6.56
N ASP A 468 -32.14 27.34 6.71
CA ASP A 468 -32.78 27.48 8.02
C ASP A 468 -33.71 26.28 8.32
N THR A 469 -33.14 25.17 8.79
CA THR A 469 -33.90 24.14 9.52
C THR A 469 -33.10 23.64 10.72
N ARG A 470 -33.82 23.47 11.84
CA ARG A 470 -33.33 23.17 13.21
C ARG A 470 -32.67 21.80 13.36
#